data_AF-A0A414U9C4-F1
#
_entry.id   AF-A0A414U9C4-F1
#
_cell.length_a   1.000
_cell.length_b   1.000
_cell.length_c   1.000
_cell.angle_alpha   90.00
_cell.angle_beta   90.00
_cell.angle_gamma   90.00
#
_symmetry.space_group_name_H-M   'P 1'
#
loop_
_entity.id
_entity.type
_entity.pdbx_description
1 polymer ?
#
loop_
_entity_poly.entity_id
_entity_poly.type
_entity_poly.pdbx_seq_one_letter_code
_entity_poly.pdbx_strand_id
1 'polypeptide(L)'
;MAHLFVIAGHGAGDCGAVGYGYTEAERVRYLVARLAALGGSNVTVADMNRNWYADNGIMSLNIPKDWQIVELHMDSASAAANGGHVIIKEGYNPDQYDTALSNFIGNFFPGRANKIVEKNDLANANRAAYKGYSYRLLENGFITNSGDLSKFNNRTDELASGILSAFGISAIALVASTDQIDGAIKSGGTFQDKKDVFGSVSYQVHARDIGWCNWQSDGKMAGSTGQNRRIEAFRLNPVGETNVVVHIKDIGNKEYKNITKDTILGTTGQNKRIESIKITGKDTCYLYKVQQKNIGWSDWMSNGEWAGTQGKGLQIEAIEIKKTMFTVNPHVQNRGWLGDRAAETVIGITGHNLRLEAFKVNPGDKRIGVKAHIEGSGWKDYGVVTKDTVIGTVGQNKRIECLCFNGDFQYRVHVQNSGWTDWTKADGVSTLGTVGQALRIEAIQFR
;
A
#
# COMPACT_ATOMS: atom_id res chain seq x y z
N MET A 1 -2.11 -13.29 -39.30
CA MET A 1 -2.29 -12.89 -37.89
C MET A 1 -1.00 -12.19 -37.49
N ALA A 2 -1.06 -10.96 -36.97
CA ALA A 2 0.14 -10.26 -36.57
C ALA A 2 0.72 -10.87 -35.28
N HIS A 3 2.03 -10.73 -35.09
CA HIS A 3 2.67 -10.98 -33.81
C HIS A 3 2.94 -9.63 -33.12
N LEU A 4 2.60 -9.51 -31.84
CA LEU A 4 2.66 -8.26 -31.09
C LEU A 4 3.81 -8.26 -30.09
N PHE A 5 4.75 -7.33 -30.25
CA PHE A 5 5.78 -7.02 -29.26
C PHE A 5 5.30 -5.85 -28.40
N VAL A 6 5.08 -6.10 -27.11
CA VAL A 6 4.44 -5.12 -26.21
C VAL A 6 5.47 -4.53 -25.25
N ILE A 7 5.59 -3.20 -25.27
CA ILE A 7 6.43 -2.43 -24.36
C ILE A 7 5.52 -1.77 -23.30
N ALA A 8 5.86 -1.92 -22.03
CA ALA A 8 5.27 -1.13 -20.96
C ALA A 8 6.04 0.20 -20.86
N GLY A 9 5.35 1.34 -20.98
CA GLY A 9 5.93 2.66 -20.74
C GLY A 9 6.54 2.78 -19.33
N HIS A 10 7.52 3.68 -19.21
CA HIS A 10 8.26 3.94 -17.97
C HIS A 10 8.93 2.69 -17.36
N GLY A 11 9.43 2.79 -16.12
CA GLY A 11 10.12 1.68 -15.44
C GLY A 11 11.48 2.05 -14.87
N ALA A 12 12.12 1.05 -14.25
CA ALA A 12 13.46 1.18 -13.68
C ALA A 12 13.63 2.42 -12.77
N GLY A 13 12.64 2.69 -11.93
CA GLY A 13 12.61 3.86 -11.03
C GLY A 13 11.83 5.06 -11.56
N ASP A 14 11.55 5.12 -12.87
CA ASP A 14 10.60 6.08 -13.45
C ASP A 14 9.18 5.51 -13.35
N CYS A 15 8.29 6.24 -12.68
CA CYS A 15 6.92 5.82 -12.44
C CYS A 15 5.90 6.41 -13.43
N GLY A 16 6.33 7.32 -14.32
CA GLY A 16 5.44 8.06 -15.21
C GLY A 16 4.47 8.97 -14.47
N ALA A 17 3.32 9.24 -15.07
CA ALA A 17 2.28 10.02 -14.45
C ALA A 17 1.70 9.32 -13.20
N VAL A 18 1.17 10.11 -12.26
CA VAL A 18 0.57 9.61 -11.02
C VAL A 18 -0.82 10.19 -10.85
N GLY A 19 -1.80 9.31 -10.61
CA GLY A 19 -3.20 9.70 -10.41
C GLY A 19 -3.91 8.75 -9.46
N TYR A 20 -4.67 9.29 -8.51
CA TYR A 20 -5.47 8.53 -7.53
C TYR A 20 -4.69 7.42 -6.80
N GLY A 21 -3.39 7.67 -6.56
CA GLY A 21 -2.49 6.76 -5.88
C GLY A 21 -2.02 5.56 -6.72
N TYR A 22 -2.17 5.60 -8.04
CA TYR A 22 -1.54 4.69 -8.98
C TYR A 22 -0.45 5.42 -9.76
N THR A 23 0.56 4.67 -10.17
CA THR A 23 1.54 5.14 -11.14
C THR A 23 1.21 4.56 -12.51
N GLU A 24 1.49 5.31 -13.56
CA GLU A 24 1.32 4.87 -14.94
C GLU A 24 2.10 3.58 -15.21
N ALA A 25 3.36 3.56 -14.78
CA ALA A 25 4.25 2.40 -14.85
C ALA A 25 3.62 1.11 -14.28
N GLU A 26 2.90 1.22 -13.16
CA GLU A 26 2.19 0.09 -12.52
C GLU A 26 0.99 -0.35 -13.36
N ARG A 27 0.21 0.59 -13.89
CA ARG A 27 -1.02 0.31 -14.65
C ARG A 27 -0.74 -0.32 -16.00
N VAL A 28 0.22 0.23 -16.76
CA VAL A 28 0.53 -0.30 -18.09
C VAL A 28 1.20 -1.68 -18.01
N ARG A 29 2.04 -1.95 -16.99
CA ARG A 29 2.57 -3.31 -16.74
C ARG A 29 1.48 -4.33 -16.43
N TYR A 30 0.46 -3.92 -15.68
CA TYR A 30 -0.70 -4.78 -15.44
C TYR A 30 -1.41 -5.12 -16.76
N LEU A 31 -1.64 -4.13 -17.63
CA LEU A 31 -2.23 -4.34 -18.95
C LEU A 31 -1.34 -5.24 -19.85
N VAL A 32 -0.02 -5.07 -19.86
CA VAL A 32 0.92 -5.95 -20.59
C VAL A 32 0.75 -7.41 -20.13
N ALA A 33 0.65 -7.65 -18.82
CA ALA A 33 0.45 -9.00 -18.30
C ALA A 33 -0.89 -9.61 -18.77
N ARG A 34 -1.94 -8.80 -18.94
CA ARG A 34 -3.23 -9.25 -19.49
C ARG A 34 -3.15 -9.53 -20.99
N LEU A 35 -2.47 -8.69 -21.76
CA LEU A 35 -2.21 -8.93 -23.19
C LEU A 35 -1.45 -10.24 -23.41
N ALA A 36 -0.42 -10.51 -22.61
CA ALA A 36 0.33 -11.76 -22.69
C ALA A 36 -0.53 -12.99 -22.37
N ALA A 37 -1.35 -12.90 -21.31
CA ALA A 37 -2.22 -13.99 -20.90
C ALA A 37 -3.32 -14.31 -21.94
N LEU A 38 -3.88 -13.28 -22.57
CA LEU A 38 -4.97 -13.40 -23.54
C LEU A 38 -4.47 -13.68 -24.96
N GLY A 39 -3.34 -13.11 -25.37
CA GLY A 39 -2.79 -13.27 -26.71
C GLY A 39 -1.91 -14.51 -26.89
N GLY A 40 -1.49 -15.14 -25.78
CA GLY A 40 -0.72 -16.37 -25.78
C GLY A 40 0.57 -16.23 -26.59
N SER A 41 0.84 -17.21 -27.47
CA SER A 41 2.08 -17.24 -28.27
C SER A 41 2.19 -16.12 -29.31
N ASN A 42 1.12 -15.37 -29.59
CA ASN A 42 1.15 -14.24 -30.52
C ASN A 42 1.61 -12.92 -29.86
N VAL A 43 1.89 -12.94 -28.55
CA VAL A 43 2.36 -11.79 -27.79
C VAL A 43 3.72 -12.07 -27.18
N THR A 44 4.67 -11.17 -27.45
CA THR A 44 5.97 -11.15 -26.76
C THR A 44 6.06 -9.90 -25.89
N VAL A 45 6.32 -10.11 -24.60
CA VAL A 45 6.46 -9.04 -23.63
C VAL A 45 7.90 -8.56 -23.60
N ALA A 46 8.10 -7.26 -23.83
CA ALA A 46 9.36 -6.60 -23.59
C ALA A 46 9.74 -6.67 -22.11
N ASP A 47 11.03 -6.80 -21.78
CA ASP A 47 11.49 -6.90 -20.39
C ASP A 47 10.98 -5.71 -19.56
N MET A 48 10.10 -6.01 -18.60
CA MET A 48 9.38 -5.03 -17.80
C MET A 48 10.22 -4.43 -16.65
N ASN A 49 11.42 -4.96 -16.41
CA ASN A 49 12.37 -4.41 -15.44
C ASN A 49 13.15 -3.21 -16.01
N ARG A 50 13.05 -2.96 -17.32
CA ARG A 50 13.76 -1.90 -18.03
C ARG A 50 12.88 -0.68 -18.25
N ASN A 51 13.53 0.45 -18.50
CA ASN A 51 12.91 1.63 -19.09
C ASN A 51 13.39 1.72 -20.54
N TRP A 52 12.57 1.23 -21.47
CA TRP A 52 12.91 1.10 -22.90
C TRP A 52 13.16 2.42 -23.60
N TYR A 53 12.61 3.52 -23.06
CA TYR A 53 12.91 4.87 -23.50
C TYR A 53 14.31 5.31 -23.03
N ALA A 54 14.59 5.19 -21.73
CA ALA A 54 15.82 5.69 -21.12
C ALA A 54 17.07 4.90 -21.55
N ASP A 55 16.93 3.58 -21.78
CA ASP A 55 18.06 2.70 -22.09
C ASP A 55 18.28 2.48 -23.60
N ASN A 56 17.52 3.17 -24.46
CA ASN A 56 17.54 3.00 -25.91
C ASN A 56 17.20 1.57 -26.40
N GLY A 57 16.39 0.81 -25.66
CA GLY A 57 16.17 -0.62 -25.88
C GLY A 57 15.82 -1.02 -27.32
N ILE A 58 15.05 -0.19 -28.04
CA ILE A 58 14.70 -0.43 -29.46
C ILE A 58 15.92 -0.53 -30.37
N MET A 59 17.01 0.19 -30.08
CA MET A 59 18.22 0.15 -30.90
C MET A 59 18.90 -1.23 -30.86
N SER A 60 18.82 -1.90 -29.70
CA SER A 60 19.31 -3.27 -29.49
C SER A 60 18.33 -4.35 -29.94
N LEU A 61 17.09 -3.98 -30.30
CA LEU A 61 16.04 -4.94 -30.62
C LEU A 61 16.30 -5.65 -31.95
N ASN A 62 16.24 -6.98 -31.91
CA ASN A 62 16.38 -7.86 -33.05
C ASN A 62 15.19 -8.84 -33.11
N ILE A 63 14.09 -8.39 -33.73
CA ILE A 63 12.87 -9.17 -33.94
C ILE A 63 12.51 -9.14 -35.43
N PRO A 64 11.65 -10.06 -35.92
CA PRO A 64 11.16 -10.01 -37.29
C PRO A 64 10.51 -8.66 -37.63
N LYS A 65 10.73 -8.16 -38.86
CA LYS A 65 10.29 -6.80 -39.27
C LYS A 65 8.78 -6.67 -39.47
N ASP A 66 8.09 -7.78 -39.64
CA ASP A 66 6.65 -7.90 -39.77
C ASP A 66 5.92 -7.89 -38.41
N TRP A 67 6.64 -8.03 -37.30
CA TRP A 67 6.07 -7.87 -35.96
C TRP A 67 5.63 -6.42 -35.72
N GLN A 68 4.54 -6.28 -34.98
CA GLN A 68 4.00 -4.98 -34.60
C GLN A 68 4.47 -4.60 -33.20
N ILE A 69 4.99 -3.39 -33.03
CA ILE A 69 5.39 -2.89 -31.70
C ILE A 69 4.32 -1.94 -31.17
N VAL A 70 3.76 -2.24 -30.00
CA VAL A 70 2.90 -1.31 -29.25
C VAL A 70 3.55 -0.95 -27.92
N GLU A 71 3.71 0.35 -27.66
CA GLU A 71 4.14 0.86 -26.36
C GLU A 71 2.93 1.44 -25.61
N LEU A 72 2.67 0.93 -24.41
CA LEU A 72 1.49 1.29 -23.63
C LEU A 72 1.81 2.40 -22.63
N HIS A 73 1.01 3.46 -22.65
CA HIS A 73 1.05 4.61 -21.75
C HIS A 73 -0.35 4.96 -21.23
N MET A 74 -0.41 5.90 -20.27
CA MET A 74 -1.62 6.61 -19.85
C MET A 74 -1.36 8.12 -19.84
N ASP A 75 -2.27 8.88 -20.43
CA ASP A 75 -2.13 10.33 -20.54
C ASP A 75 -2.37 11.00 -19.16
N SER A 76 -1.96 12.26 -19.03
CA SER A 76 -2.09 13.02 -17.79
C SER A 76 -2.24 14.51 -18.07
N ALA A 77 -3.30 15.09 -17.52
CA ALA A 77 -3.59 16.53 -17.58
C ALA A 77 -4.51 16.93 -16.42
N SER A 78 -5.41 17.89 -16.64
CA SER A 78 -6.45 18.22 -15.65
C SER A 78 -7.37 17.02 -15.39
N ALA A 79 -8.04 16.99 -14.23
CA ALA A 79 -8.94 15.90 -13.86
C ALA A 79 -10.17 15.76 -14.78
N ALA A 80 -10.46 16.77 -15.61
CA ALA A 80 -11.55 16.75 -16.58
C ALA A 80 -11.11 16.20 -17.95
N ALA A 81 -9.81 16.21 -18.26
CA ALA A 81 -9.29 15.63 -19.51
C ALA A 81 -9.52 14.12 -19.51
N ASN A 82 -9.93 13.55 -20.64
CA ASN A 82 -10.22 12.14 -20.79
C ASN A 82 -10.00 11.67 -22.23
N GLY A 83 -10.02 10.36 -22.39
CA GLY A 83 -10.01 9.68 -23.67
C GLY A 83 -8.64 9.10 -24.05
N GLY A 84 -8.67 8.10 -24.92
CA GLY A 84 -7.48 7.42 -25.43
C GLY A 84 -7.17 7.79 -26.87
N HIS A 85 -5.91 7.63 -27.27
CA HIS A 85 -5.47 7.88 -28.64
C HIS A 85 -4.21 7.09 -28.99
N VAL A 86 -3.92 6.99 -30.28
CA VAL A 86 -2.71 6.38 -30.82
C VAL A 86 -1.75 7.48 -31.26
N ILE A 87 -0.46 7.33 -30.97
CA ILE A 87 0.59 8.21 -31.49
C ILE A 87 1.49 7.42 -32.43
N ILE A 88 1.73 7.99 -33.62
CA ILE A 88 2.63 7.45 -34.65
C ILE A 88 3.72 8.46 -34.99
N LYS A 89 4.75 8.01 -35.72
CA LYS A 89 5.81 8.88 -36.22
C LYS A 89 5.27 9.84 -37.29
N GLU A 90 5.53 11.13 -37.13
CA GLU A 90 5.20 12.15 -38.15
C GLU A 90 5.80 11.79 -39.52
N GLY A 91 5.00 11.95 -40.58
CA GLY A 91 5.38 11.60 -41.94
C GLY A 91 5.17 10.13 -42.32
N TYR A 92 4.65 9.31 -41.40
CA TYR A 92 4.13 7.98 -41.70
C TYR A 92 2.62 8.05 -41.82
N ASN A 93 2.06 7.39 -42.84
CA ASN A 93 0.61 7.22 -42.92
C ASN A 93 0.17 6.16 -41.90
N PRO A 94 -0.93 6.37 -41.16
CA PRO A 94 -1.51 5.35 -40.31
C PRO A 94 -1.78 4.08 -41.10
N ASP A 95 -1.38 2.92 -40.55
CA ASP A 95 -1.69 1.63 -41.16
C ASP A 95 -3.04 1.08 -40.67
N GLN A 96 -3.36 -0.14 -41.10
CA GLN A 96 -4.60 -0.83 -40.70
C GLN A 96 -4.67 -1.07 -39.18
N TYR A 97 -3.53 -1.29 -38.51
CA TYR A 97 -3.46 -1.55 -37.08
C TYR A 97 -3.64 -0.26 -36.30
N ASP A 98 -3.01 0.85 -36.72
CA ASP A 98 -3.20 2.17 -36.10
C ASP A 98 -4.66 2.62 -36.21
N THR A 99 -5.29 2.36 -37.37
CA THR A 99 -6.71 2.66 -37.62
C THR A 99 -7.64 1.80 -36.75
N ALA A 100 -7.41 0.49 -36.69
CA ALA A 100 -8.22 -0.40 -35.84
C ALA A 100 -8.07 -0.07 -34.36
N LEU A 101 -6.84 0.21 -33.91
CA LEU A 101 -6.52 0.51 -32.53
C LEU A 101 -7.10 1.86 -32.10
N SER A 102 -7.00 2.89 -32.94
CA SER A 102 -7.59 4.21 -32.66
C SER A 102 -9.12 4.19 -32.62
N ASN A 103 -9.76 3.40 -33.48
CA ASN A 103 -11.21 3.20 -33.44
C ASN A 103 -11.65 2.51 -32.15
N PHE A 104 -10.95 1.44 -31.75
CA PHE A 104 -11.25 0.74 -30.50
C PHE A 104 -11.01 1.64 -29.29
N ILE A 105 -9.80 2.21 -29.15
CA ILE A 105 -9.44 2.98 -27.96
C ILE A 105 -10.27 4.26 -27.84
N GLY A 106 -10.62 4.92 -28.95
CA GLY A 106 -11.47 6.11 -28.93
C GLY A 106 -12.93 5.82 -28.57
N ASN A 107 -13.40 4.57 -28.75
CA ASN A 107 -14.70 4.13 -28.26
C ASN A 107 -14.62 3.65 -26.81
N PHE A 108 -13.52 2.99 -26.44
CA PHE A 108 -13.31 2.49 -25.08
C PHE A 108 -13.04 3.63 -24.10
N PHE A 109 -12.26 4.63 -24.48
CA PHE A 109 -11.99 5.87 -23.77
C PHE A 109 -12.35 7.06 -24.68
N PRO A 110 -13.61 7.50 -24.71
CA PRO A 110 -14.02 8.67 -25.50
C PRO A 110 -13.51 9.96 -24.86
N GLY A 111 -13.30 11.01 -25.67
CA GLY A 111 -12.88 12.32 -25.16
C GLY A 111 -11.85 13.06 -26.02
N ARG A 112 -11.10 12.32 -26.85
CA ARG A 112 -10.09 12.88 -27.75
C ARG A 112 -10.70 13.27 -29.11
N ALA A 113 -10.47 14.51 -29.53
CA ALA A 113 -10.85 14.98 -30.87
C ALA A 113 -10.01 14.29 -31.96
N ASN A 114 -8.69 14.21 -31.75
CA ASN A 114 -7.77 13.51 -32.63
C ASN A 114 -7.44 12.14 -32.04
N LYS A 115 -7.88 11.07 -32.73
CA LYS A 115 -7.69 9.68 -32.29
C LYS A 115 -6.36 9.07 -32.73
N ILE A 116 -5.76 9.62 -33.77
CA ILE A 116 -4.38 9.35 -34.19
C ILE A 116 -3.64 10.69 -34.20
N VAL A 117 -2.49 10.73 -33.54
CA VAL A 117 -1.65 11.91 -33.44
C VAL A 117 -0.28 11.60 -34.01
N GLU A 118 0.25 12.48 -34.84
CA GLU A 118 1.61 12.37 -35.37
C GLU A 118 2.58 13.16 -34.49
N LYS A 119 3.74 12.57 -34.18
CA LYS A 119 4.83 13.23 -33.44
C LYS A 119 6.19 12.95 -34.05
N ASN A 120 7.09 13.92 -34.00
CA ASN A 120 8.49 13.77 -34.44
C ASN A 120 9.51 13.75 -33.29
N ASP A 121 9.08 14.04 -32.07
CA ASP A 121 9.90 14.15 -30.87
C ASP A 121 9.85 12.90 -29.97
N LEU A 122 9.09 11.87 -30.35
CA LEU A 122 9.05 10.60 -29.63
C LEU A 122 10.26 9.72 -29.97
N ALA A 123 11.19 9.60 -29.03
CA ALA A 123 12.45 8.87 -29.25
C ALA A 123 12.24 7.40 -29.67
N ASN A 124 11.32 6.68 -29.04
CA ASN A 124 11.07 5.28 -29.40
C ASN A 124 10.41 5.11 -30.78
N ALA A 125 9.51 6.02 -31.16
CA ALA A 125 8.97 6.06 -32.52
C ALA A 125 10.08 6.34 -33.56
N ASN A 126 10.97 7.29 -33.27
CA ASN A 126 12.13 7.61 -34.12
C ASN A 126 13.10 6.43 -34.24
N ARG A 127 13.44 5.77 -33.13
CA ARG A 127 14.33 4.60 -33.11
C ARG A 127 13.72 3.42 -33.87
N ALA A 128 12.41 3.19 -33.71
CA ALA A 128 11.71 2.13 -34.43
C ALA A 128 11.70 2.39 -35.94
N ALA A 129 11.37 3.62 -36.35
CA ALA A 129 11.42 4.05 -37.75
C ALA A 129 12.83 3.88 -38.35
N TYR A 130 13.88 4.32 -37.63
CA TYR A 130 15.27 4.12 -38.03
C TYR A 130 15.63 2.63 -38.20
N LYS A 131 15.11 1.76 -37.33
CA LYS A 131 15.31 0.31 -37.39
C LYS A 131 14.38 -0.39 -38.38
N GLY A 132 13.45 0.32 -39.03
CA GLY A 132 12.47 -0.24 -39.95
C GLY A 132 11.40 -1.10 -39.28
N TYR A 133 11.02 -0.80 -38.04
CA TYR A 133 9.92 -1.47 -37.33
C TYR A 133 8.63 -0.66 -37.42
N SER A 134 7.51 -1.37 -37.55
CA SER A 134 6.18 -0.79 -37.37
C SER A 134 5.93 -0.56 -35.87
N TYR A 135 5.76 0.70 -35.46
CA TYR A 135 5.63 1.11 -34.05
C TYR A 135 4.47 2.09 -33.83
N ARG A 136 3.76 1.92 -32.72
CA ARG A 136 2.83 2.93 -32.16
C ARG A 136 2.91 3.00 -30.65
N LEU A 137 2.63 4.20 -30.14
CA LEU A 137 2.36 4.43 -28.72
C LEU A 137 0.85 4.52 -28.52
N LEU A 138 0.32 3.81 -27.52
CA LEU A 138 -1.10 3.80 -27.19
C LEU A 138 -1.32 4.44 -25.81
N GLU A 139 -2.07 5.54 -25.80
CA GLU A 139 -2.50 6.22 -24.58
C GLU A 139 -3.85 5.66 -24.13
N ASN A 140 -3.86 4.92 -23.03
CA ASN A 140 -5.01 4.12 -22.57
C ASN A 140 -5.94 4.90 -21.62
N GLY A 141 -6.32 6.12 -22.03
CA GLY A 141 -7.07 7.06 -21.19
C GLY A 141 -6.16 7.86 -20.25
N PHE A 142 -6.77 8.70 -19.42
CA PHE A 142 -6.05 9.58 -18.50
C PHE A 142 -5.92 8.99 -17.10
N ILE A 143 -4.71 8.85 -16.57
CA ILE A 143 -4.52 8.42 -15.18
C ILE A 143 -5.04 9.47 -14.17
N THR A 144 -5.06 10.73 -14.58
CA THR A 144 -5.59 11.85 -13.78
C THR A 144 -7.10 12.00 -13.85
N ASN A 145 -7.80 11.20 -14.66
CA ASN A 145 -9.26 11.19 -14.75
C ASN A 145 -9.84 9.97 -14.03
N SER A 146 -10.68 10.20 -13.01
CA SER A 146 -11.26 9.11 -12.21
C SER A 146 -12.13 8.15 -13.02
N GLY A 147 -12.81 8.65 -14.06
CA GLY A 147 -13.65 7.85 -14.95
C GLY A 147 -12.84 6.90 -15.82
N ASP A 148 -11.83 7.43 -16.53
CA ASP A 148 -10.93 6.63 -17.35
C ASP A 148 -10.15 5.63 -16.50
N LEU A 149 -9.55 6.07 -15.39
CA LEU A 149 -8.78 5.19 -14.52
C LEU A 149 -9.65 4.08 -13.91
N SER A 150 -10.87 4.40 -13.47
CA SER A 150 -11.82 3.40 -12.97
C SER A 150 -12.17 2.38 -14.07
N LYS A 151 -12.44 2.85 -15.29
CA LYS A 151 -12.75 1.98 -16.43
C LYS A 151 -11.55 1.11 -16.82
N PHE A 152 -10.34 1.67 -16.87
CA PHE A 152 -9.09 0.95 -17.10
C PHE A 152 -8.93 -0.19 -16.09
N ASN A 153 -9.05 0.11 -14.79
CA ASN A 153 -8.84 -0.86 -13.71
C ASN A 153 -9.92 -1.95 -13.70
N ASN A 154 -11.18 -1.59 -13.95
CA ASN A 154 -12.32 -2.52 -13.84
C ASN A 154 -12.55 -3.36 -15.11
N ARG A 155 -12.05 -2.91 -16.26
CA ARG A 155 -12.29 -3.55 -17.57
C ARG A 155 -10.98 -3.84 -18.32
N THR A 156 -9.88 -4.10 -17.61
CA THR A 156 -8.55 -4.31 -18.22
C THR A 156 -8.54 -5.50 -19.20
N ASP A 157 -9.29 -6.57 -18.94
CA ASP A 157 -9.33 -7.73 -19.85
C ASP A 157 -10.06 -7.42 -21.15
N GLU A 158 -11.10 -6.59 -21.08
CA GLU A 158 -11.79 -6.11 -22.27
C GLU A 158 -10.93 -5.13 -23.06
N LEU A 159 -10.22 -4.24 -22.37
CA LEU A 159 -9.21 -3.35 -22.96
C LEU A 159 -8.14 -4.18 -23.70
N ALA A 160 -7.56 -5.18 -23.03
CA ALA A 160 -6.57 -6.07 -23.62
C ALA A 160 -7.13 -6.85 -24.81
N SER A 161 -8.33 -7.40 -24.70
CA SER A 161 -8.97 -8.16 -25.79
C SER A 161 -9.24 -7.29 -27.02
N GLY A 162 -9.67 -6.04 -26.82
CA GLY A 162 -9.88 -5.11 -27.93
C GLY A 162 -8.58 -4.62 -28.58
N ILE A 163 -7.51 -4.42 -27.79
CA ILE A 163 -6.16 -4.17 -28.32
C ILE A 163 -5.72 -5.36 -29.17
N LEU A 164 -5.80 -6.60 -28.67
CA LEU A 164 -5.44 -7.81 -29.44
C LEU A 164 -6.25 -7.94 -30.73
N SER A 165 -7.56 -7.65 -30.66
CA SER A 165 -8.44 -7.68 -31.81
C SER A 165 -8.05 -6.67 -32.89
N ALA A 166 -7.51 -5.50 -32.51
CA ALA A 166 -6.98 -4.52 -33.47
C ALA A 166 -5.79 -5.07 -34.27
N PHE A 167 -5.09 -6.09 -33.77
CA PHE A 167 -3.99 -6.79 -34.46
C PHE A 167 -4.44 -8.14 -35.09
N GLY A 168 -5.75 -8.42 -35.10
CA GLY A 168 -6.30 -9.68 -35.59
C GLY A 168 -5.92 -10.89 -34.74
N ILE A 169 -5.52 -10.68 -33.48
CA ILE A 169 -5.21 -11.74 -32.53
C ILE A 169 -6.49 -12.05 -31.76
N SER A 170 -7.01 -13.27 -31.94
CA SER A 170 -8.14 -13.75 -31.13
C SER A 170 -7.68 -13.93 -29.69
N ALA A 171 -8.30 -13.20 -28.77
CA ALA A 171 -8.08 -13.43 -27.35
C ALA A 171 -8.48 -14.87 -27.01
N ILE A 172 -7.61 -15.59 -26.34
CA ILE A 172 -7.94 -16.86 -25.72
C ILE A 172 -9.13 -16.60 -24.82
N ALA A 173 -10.21 -17.35 -25.01
CA ALA A 173 -11.33 -17.35 -24.08
C ALA A 173 -10.80 -17.82 -22.73
N LEU A 174 -10.40 -16.88 -21.88
CA LEU A 174 -10.46 -17.11 -20.46
C LEU A 174 -11.93 -17.42 -20.22
N VAL A 175 -12.23 -18.61 -19.69
CA VAL A 175 -13.57 -18.89 -19.17
C VAL A 175 -13.91 -17.67 -18.33
N ALA A 176 -14.90 -16.90 -18.76
CA ALA A 176 -15.36 -15.73 -18.05
C ALA A 176 -15.94 -16.25 -16.74
N SER A 177 -15.08 -16.46 -15.75
CA SER A 177 -15.56 -16.52 -14.39
C SER A 177 -15.97 -15.09 -14.13
N THR A 178 -17.28 -14.88 -14.15
CA THR A 178 -17.94 -13.80 -13.41
C THR A 178 -17.54 -13.79 -11.92
N ASP A 179 -16.76 -14.78 -11.46
CA ASP A 179 -16.33 -15.01 -10.08
C ASP A 179 -14.97 -14.40 -9.67
N GLN A 180 -14.22 -13.73 -10.54
CA GLN A 180 -12.84 -13.34 -10.19
C GLN A 180 -12.44 -11.90 -10.55
N ILE A 181 -13.27 -10.94 -10.14
CA ILE A 181 -12.89 -9.52 -10.12
C ILE A 181 -11.58 -9.28 -9.31
N ASP A 182 -11.24 -10.20 -8.42
CA ASP A 182 -10.05 -10.14 -7.56
C ASP A 182 -8.93 -11.12 -8.00
N GLY A 183 -9.08 -11.79 -9.14
CA GLY A 183 -8.15 -12.79 -9.70
C GLY A 183 -8.37 -14.23 -9.21
N ALA A 184 -7.57 -15.18 -9.71
CA ALA A 184 -7.65 -16.60 -9.36
C ALA A 184 -7.06 -16.93 -7.99
N ILE A 185 -7.66 -17.90 -7.30
CA ILE A 185 -7.02 -18.51 -6.14
C ILE A 185 -5.72 -19.15 -6.59
N LYS A 186 -4.66 -18.91 -5.83
CA LYS A 186 -3.34 -19.48 -6.09
C LYS A 186 -3.10 -20.66 -5.16
N SER A 187 -2.54 -21.74 -5.71
CA SER A 187 -1.91 -22.79 -4.92
C SER A 187 -0.61 -22.27 -4.31
N GLY A 188 -0.33 -22.60 -3.05
CA GLY A 188 0.84 -22.12 -2.30
C GLY A 188 0.47 -21.08 -1.24
N GLY A 189 1.44 -20.24 -0.85
CA GLY A 189 1.26 -19.23 0.19
C GLY A 189 1.10 -19.78 1.61
N THR A 190 0.73 -18.92 2.54
CA THR A 190 0.53 -19.28 3.96
C THR A 190 -0.93 -19.09 4.33
N PHE A 191 -1.53 -20.08 4.97
CA PHE A 191 -2.85 -19.97 5.58
C PHE A 191 -2.70 -19.90 7.10
N GLN A 192 -3.65 -19.23 7.77
CA GLN A 192 -3.71 -19.19 9.23
C GLN A 192 -3.76 -20.58 9.89
N ASP A 193 -3.53 -20.61 11.21
CA ASP A 193 -3.73 -21.81 12.01
C ASP A 193 -5.18 -22.32 11.91
N LYS A 194 -5.32 -23.66 11.90
CA LYS A 194 -6.61 -24.38 11.75
C LYS A 194 -7.27 -24.74 13.09
N LYS A 195 -6.85 -24.11 14.17
CA LYS A 195 -7.41 -24.28 15.50
C LYS A 195 -7.87 -22.93 16.01
N ASP A 196 -9.00 -22.93 16.70
CA ASP A 196 -9.44 -21.73 17.39
C ASP A 196 -8.47 -21.41 18.52
N VAL A 197 -8.05 -20.15 18.55
CA VAL A 197 -7.21 -19.58 19.60
C VAL A 197 -7.92 -18.32 20.09
N PHE A 198 -8.27 -18.33 21.36
CA PHE A 198 -8.87 -17.20 22.05
C PHE A 198 -7.85 -16.58 23.00
N GLY A 199 -7.89 -15.27 23.12
CA GLY A 199 -7.02 -14.50 23.98
C GLY A 199 -7.65 -13.16 24.34
N SER A 200 -6.82 -12.17 24.65
CA SER A 200 -7.31 -10.85 25.09
C SER A 200 -8.09 -10.15 23.99
N VAL A 201 -7.58 -10.21 22.76
CA VAL A 201 -8.27 -9.74 21.56
C VAL A 201 -8.39 -10.92 20.61
N SER A 202 -9.62 -11.40 20.39
CA SER A 202 -9.89 -12.55 19.51
C SER A 202 -10.65 -12.10 18.27
N TYR A 203 -10.33 -12.63 17.09
CA TYR A 203 -10.94 -12.27 15.82
C TYR A 203 -10.94 -13.44 14.85
N GLN A 204 -11.88 -13.42 13.91
CA GLN A 204 -11.93 -14.38 12.82
C GLN A 204 -12.34 -13.67 11.54
N VAL A 205 -11.91 -14.20 10.40
CA VAL A 205 -12.19 -13.62 9.08
C VAL A 205 -13.10 -14.54 8.28
N HIS A 206 -13.93 -13.95 7.43
CA HIS A 206 -14.70 -14.63 6.41
C HIS A 206 -13.97 -14.49 5.07
N ALA A 207 -13.29 -15.56 4.64
CA ALA A 207 -12.46 -15.57 3.44
C ALA A 207 -13.19 -16.25 2.26
N ARG A 208 -12.89 -15.81 1.02
CA ARG A 208 -13.49 -16.42 -0.18
C ARG A 208 -13.18 -17.91 -0.28
N ASP A 209 -14.15 -18.68 -0.76
CA ASP A 209 -14.08 -20.13 -0.97
C ASP A 209 -13.69 -20.93 0.28
N ILE A 210 -13.85 -20.34 1.48
CA ILE A 210 -13.64 -20.97 2.79
C ILE A 210 -14.81 -20.65 3.72
N GLY A 211 -15.27 -19.41 3.73
CA GLY A 211 -16.23 -18.92 4.71
C GLY A 211 -15.54 -18.44 5.98
N TRP A 212 -16.18 -18.62 7.14
CA TRP A 212 -15.60 -18.28 8.44
C TRP A 212 -14.43 -19.21 8.78
N CYS A 213 -13.24 -18.61 8.93
CA CYS A 213 -12.05 -19.31 9.39
C CYS A 213 -12.03 -19.44 10.92
N ASN A 214 -11.11 -20.25 11.45
CA ASN A 214 -10.90 -20.36 12.90
C ASN A 214 -10.53 -19.03 13.56
N TRP A 215 -10.95 -18.87 14.81
CA TRP A 215 -10.57 -17.72 15.66
C TRP A 215 -9.07 -17.68 15.88
N GLN A 216 -8.49 -16.49 15.72
CA GLN A 216 -7.12 -16.17 16.07
C GLN A 216 -7.13 -15.04 17.10
N SER A 217 -6.00 -14.81 17.76
CA SER A 217 -5.92 -13.79 18.80
C SER A 217 -4.56 -13.13 18.88
N ASP A 218 -4.52 -11.95 19.51
CA ASP A 218 -3.31 -11.31 20.03
C ASP A 218 -2.13 -11.29 19.05
N GLY A 219 -2.38 -10.78 17.85
CA GLY A 219 -1.39 -10.60 16.79
C GLY A 219 -1.13 -11.84 15.92
N LYS A 220 -1.83 -12.95 16.13
CA LYS A 220 -1.78 -14.09 15.20
C LYS A 220 -2.54 -13.82 13.92
N MET A 221 -1.92 -14.11 12.77
CA MET A 221 -2.54 -13.90 11.46
C MET A 221 -3.88 -14.63 11.32
N ALA A 222 -4.94 -13.90 11.00
CA ALA A 222 -6.21 -14.44 10.50
C ALA A 222 -6.34 -14.18 8.99
N GLY A 223 -6.60 -15.22 8.20
CA GLY A 223 -6.68 -15.19 6.75
C GLY A 223 -5.55 -15.95 6.06
N SER A 224 -5.07 -15.41 4.94
CA SER A 224 -4.02 -16.03 4.14
C SER A 224 -3.11 -14.99 3.48
N THR A 225 -1.90 -15.39 3.12
CA THR A 225 -1.00 -14.59 2.29
C THR A 225 -0.67 -15.34 1.00
N GLY A 226 -0.72 -14.63 -0.14
CA GLY A 226 -0.29 -15.17 -1.43
C GLY A 226 -1.25 -16.15 -2.09
N GLN A 227 -2.43 -16.39 -1.48
CA GLN A 227 -3.46 -17.30 -2.00
C GLN A 227 -4.55 -16.59 -2.78
N ASN A 228 -4.57 -15.26 -2.78
CA ASN A 228 -5.61 -14.45 -3.41
C ASN A 228 -7.01 -14.68 -2.80
N ARG A 229 -7.05 -15.11 -1.53
CA ARG A 229 -8.29 -15.31 -0.78
C ARG A 229 -8.62 -14.01 -0.04
N ARG A 230 -9.41 -13.16 -0.70
CA ARG A 230 -9.91 -11.91 -0.11
C ARG A 230 -10.72 -12.17 1.15
N ILE A 231 -10.68 -11.22 2.08
CA ILE A 231 -11.55 -11.12 3.23
C ILE A 231 -12.77 -10.27 2.87
N GLU A 232 -13.97 -10.78 3.13
CA GLU A 232 -15.25 -10.07 2.89
C GLU A 232 -15.85 -9.49 4.17
N ALA A 233 -15.61 -10.16 5.30
CA ALA A 233 -16.00 -9.72 6.63
C ALA A 233 -15.02 -10.22 7.68
N PHE A 234 -15.05 -9.62 8.86
CA PHE A 234 -14.45 -10.21 10.06
C PHE A 234 -15.36 -10.05 11.26
N ARG A 235 -15.07 -10.80 12.33
CA ARG A 235 -15.60 -10.60 13.67
C ARG A 235 -14.44 -10.29 14.60
N LEU A 236 -14.72 -9.48 15.61
CA LEU A 236 -13.77 -9.09 16.63
C LEU A 236 -14.48 -9.20 17.97
N ASN A 237 -13.94 -9.98 18.90
CA ASN A 237 -14.30 -9.95 20.30
C ASN A 237 -13.49 -8.83 20.96
N PRO A 238 -14.10 -7.65 21.21
CA PRO A 238 -13.36 -6.47 21.64
C PRO A 238 -13.10 -6.47 23.16
N VAL A 239 -12.11 -5.67 23.57
CA VAL A 239 -11.90 -5.28 24.97
C VAL A 239 -12.52 -3.89 25.20
N GLY A 240 -13.68 -3.87 25.86
CA GLY A 240 -14.43 -2.65 26.14
C GLY A 240 -15.13 -2.07 24.91
N GLU A 241 -15.72 -0.87 25.07
CA GLU A 241 -16.41 -0.16 23.99
C GLU A 241 -15.46 0.06 22.80
N THR A 242 -15.82 -0.51 21.65
CA THR A 242 -15.01 -0.49 20.43
C THR A 242 -15.88 -0.19 19.22
N ASN A 243 -15.45 0.77 18.39
CA ASN A 243 -16.03 1.08 17.09
C ASN A 243 -15.11 0.57 15.98
N VAL A 244 -15.69 0.19 14.86
CA VAL A 244 -14.95 -0.24 13.67
C VAL A 244 -15.51 0.41 12.44
N VAL A 245 -14.64 0.88 11.55
CA VAL A 245 -15.00 1.29 10.19
C VAL A 245 -14.28 0.39 9.20
N VAL A 246 -15.00 -0.09 8.20
CA VAL A 246 -14.44 -0.90 7.10
C VAL A 246 -14.77 -0.23 5.77
N HIS A 247 -13.81 -0.22 4.85
CA HIS A 247 -14.07 0.16 3.46
C HIS A 247 -14.36 -1.10 2.64
N ILE A 248 -15.56 -1.19 2.09
CA ILE A 248 -16.04 -2.37 1.35
C ILE A 248 -16.17 -2.02 -0.12
N LYS A 249 -15.71 -2.93 -0.98
CA LYS A 249 -15.85 -2.81 -2.43
C LYS A 249 -17.28 -2.43 -2.85
N ASP A 250 -17.40 -1.42 -3.72
CA ASP A 250 -18.65 -0.92 -4.30
C ASP A 250 -19.71 -0.44 -3.28
N ILE A 251 -19.36 -0.37 -1.99
CA ILE A 251 -20.23 0.13 -0.90
C ILE A 251 -19.59 1.37 -0.25
N GLY A 252 -18.26 1.38 -0.11
CA GLY A 252 -17.52 2.43 0.57
C GLY A 252 -17.38 2.17 2.08
N ASN A 253 -17.25 3.25 2.85
CA ASN A 253 -17.03 3.18 4.28
C ASN A 253 -18.33 2.80 5.02
N LYS A 254 -18.27 1.76 5.85
CA LYS A 254 -19.35 1.37 6.75
C LYS A 254 -18.86 1.39 8.20
N GLU A 255 -19.55 2.14 9.04
CA GLU A 255 -19.26 2.28 10.47
C GLU A 255 -20.12 1.32 11.31
N TYR A 256 -19.48 0.72 12.31
CA TYR A 256 -20.09 -0.12 13.33
C TYR A 256 -19.71 0.43 14.70
N LYS A 257 -20.71 0.73 15.53
CA LYS A 257 -20.51 1.31 16.85
C LYS A 257 -20.74 0.27 17.94
N ASN A 258 -19.91 0.32 18.98
CA ASN A 258 -19.95 -0.55 20.15
C ASN A 258 -20.16 -2.03 19.78
N ILE A 259 -19.23 -2.55 18.98
CA ILE A 259 -19.31 -3.89 18.41
C ILE A 259 -19.27 -4.96 19.52
N THR A 260 -19.77 -6.14 19.21
CA THR A 260 -19.64 -7.35 20.03
C THR A 260 -18.97 -8.46 19.22
N LYS A 261 -18.58 -9.56 19.87
CA LYS A 261 -18.01 -10.74 19.19
C LYS A 261 -18.88 -11.30 18.06
N ASP A 262 -20.18 -11.05 18.10
CA ASP A 262 -21.15 -11.57 17.13
C ASP A 262 -21.41 -10.58 15.98
N THR A 263 -20.90 -9.34 16.08
CA THR A 263 -21.05 -8.30 15.06
C THR A 263 -20.26 -8.66 13.80
N ILE A 264 -20.94 -8.79 12.65
CA ILE A 264 -20.30 -9.03 11.36
C ILE A 264 -19.82 -7.70 10.77
N LEU A 265 -18.51 -7.55 10.63
CA LEU A 265 -17.84 -6.34 10.13
C LEU A 265 -17.49 -6.54 8.67
N GLY A 266 -18.43 -6.23 7.77
CA GLY A 266 -18.26 -6.41 6.32
C GLY A 266 -19.52 -6.99 5.67
N THR A 267 -19.32 -7.84 4.66
CA THR A 267 -20.37 -8.64 4.01
C THR A 267 -19.95 -10.10 3.92
N THR A 268 -20.90 -11.02 3.81
CA THR A 268 -20.60 -12.46 3.64
C THR A 268 -21.31 -12.97 2.40
N GLY A 269 -20.58 -13.62 1.49
CA GLY A 269 -21.15 -14.28 0.30
C GLY A 269 -21.62 -13.31 -0.79
N GLN A 270 -21.24 -12.04 -0.69
CA GLN A 270 -21.64 -11.00 -1.66
C GLN A 270 -20.53 -10.68 -2.67
N ASN A 271 -19.40 -11.39 -2.62
CA ASN A 271 -18.24 -11.12 -3.48
C ASN A 271 -17.67 -9.69 -3.33
N LYS A 272 -17.87 -9.07 -2.14
CA LYS A 272 -17.38 -7.72 -1.82
C LYS A 272 -16.31 -7.79 -0.75
N ARG A 273 -15.04 -7.60 -1.16
CA ARG A 273 -13.91 -7.55 -0.21
C ARG A 273 -13.90 -6.29 0.64
N ILE A 274 -13.22 -6.41 1.77
CA ILE A 274 -12.71 -5.27 2.53
C ILE A 274 -11.37 -4.84 1.92
N GLU A 275 -11.18 -3.52 1.78
CA GLU A 275 -9.93 -2.90 1.29
C GLU A 275 -9.14 -2.20 2.41
N SER A 276 -9.83 -1.71 3.44
CA SER A 276 -9.20 -1.10 4.62
C SER A 276 -10.07 -1.26 5.88
N ILE A 277 -9.42 -1.25 7.04
CA ILE A 277 -10.06 -1.28 8.36
C ILE A 277 -9.53 -0.15 9.25
N LYS A 278 -10.38 0.34 10.15
CA LYS A 278 -10.05 1.28 11.22
C LYS A 278 -10.74 0.81 12.48
N ILE A 279 -9.98 0.60 13.56
CA ILE A 279 -10.48 0.11 14.84
C ILE A 279 -10.24 1.20 15.90
N THR A 280 -11.27 1.52 16.67
CA THR A 280 -11.21 2.55 17.72
C THR A 280 -11.82 2.03 19.01
N GLY A 281 -10.98 1.60 19.95
CA GLY A 281 -11.37 1.36 21.34
C GLY A 281 -11.41 2.65 22.15
N LYS A 282 -12.33 2.72 23.12
CA LYS A 282 -12.48 3.86 24.02
C LYS A 282 -11.36 3.91 25.07
N ASP A 283 -11.21 2.83 25.82
CA ASP A 283 -10.20 2.69 26.89
C ASP A 283 -9.08 1.71 26.52
N THR A 284 -9.19 1.09 25.34
CA THR A 284 -8.22 0.13 24.80
C THR A 284 -7.61 0.70 23.52
N CYS A 285 -6.28 0.79 23.48
CA CYS A 285 -5.56 1.10 22.26
C CYS A 285 -5.21 -0.20 21.51
N TYR A 286 -5.73 -0.35 20.29
CA TYR A 286 -5.44 -1.49 19.43
C TYR A 286 -4.29 -1.18 18.47
N LEU A 287 -3.53 -2.23 18.14
CA LEU A 287 -2.62 -2.27 17.01
C LEU A 287 -3.14 -3.28 16.00
N TYR A 288 -3.16 -2.88 14.74
CA TYR A 288 -3.60 -3.75 13.66
C TYR A 288 -2.88 -3.45 12.36
N LYS A 289 -2.69 -4.48 11.55
CA LYS A 289 -2.16 -4.38 10.19
C LYS A 289 -2.90 -5.34 9.29
N VAL A 290 -2.81 -5.09 7.99
CA VAL A 290 -3.51 -5.87 6.98
C VAL A 290 -2.54 -6.31 5.91
N GLN A 291 -2.73 -7.51 5.38
CA GLN A 291 -2.05 -7.98 4.19
C GLN A 291 -2.90 -7.62 2.96
N GLN A 292 -2.42 -6.72 2.12
CA GLN A 292 -3.05 -6.35 0.87
C GLN A 292 -2.45 -7.08 -0.34
N LYS A 293 -3.30 -7.51 -1.26
CA LYS A 293 -2.88 -8.10 -2.54
C LYS A 293 -1.86 -7.20 -3.23
N ASN A 294 -0.77 -7.80 -3.72
CA ASN A 294 0.32 -7.15 -4.47
C ASN A 294 1.10 -6.04 -3.73
N ILE A 295 0.74 -5.69 -2.48
CA ILE A 295 1.50 -4.74 -1.66
C ILE A 295 2.30 -5.47 -0.58
N GLY A 296 1.67 -6.38 0.17
CA GLY A 296 2.26 -6.90 1.39
C GLY A 296 1.57 -6.37 2.64
N TRP A 297 2.12 -6.78 3.79
CA TRP A 297 1.67 -6.30 5.09
C TRP A 297 1.87 -4.79 5.19
N SER A 298 0.84 -4.08 5.63
CA SER A 298 0.98 -2.69 6.07
C SER A 298 1.86 -2.61 7.32
N ASP A 299 2.35 -1.40 7.61
CA ASP A 299 2.81 -1.07 8.96
C ASP A 299 1.68 -1.31 9.99
N TRP A 300 2.07 -1.48 11.25
CA TRP A 300 1.13 -1.52 12.36
C TRP A 300 0.48 -0.15 12.55
N MET A 301 -0.84 -0.11 12.40
CA MET A 301 -1.67 1.06 12.60
C MET A 301 -2.25 1.05 14.01
N SER A 302 -2.31 2.23 14.61
CA SER A 302 -2.83 2.43 15.96
C SER A 302 -4.33 2.76 15.94
N ASN A 303 -4.90 2.82 17.14
CA ASN A 303 -6.29 3.15 17.40
C ASN A 303 -6.77 4.36 16.57
N GLY A 304 -7.76 4.17 15.69
CA GLY A 304 -8.34 5.22 14.86
C GLY A 304 -7.62 5.54 13.54
N GLU A 305 -6.50 4.88 13.23
CA GLU A 305 -5.81 5.01 11.94
C GLU A 305 -6.38 4.04 10.88
N TRP A 306 -6.09 4.24 9.60
CA TRP A 306 -6.51 3.30 8.56
C TRP A 306 -5.41 2.28 8.28
N ALA A 307 -5.72 1.00 8.40
CA ALA A 307 -4.90 -0.08 7.86
C ALA A 307 -5.49 -0.54 6.52
N GLY A 308 -4.71 -0.43 5.46
CA GLY A 308 -5.12 -0.74 4.09
C GLY A 308 -5.34 0.50 3.23
N THR A 309 -5.43 0.30 1.92
CA THR A 309 -5.57 1.40 0.95
C THR A 309 -6.95 1.38 0.31
N GLN A 310 -7.70 2.48 0.44
CA GLN A 310 -9.07 2.62 -0.06
C GLN A 310 -9.12 2.91 -1.56
N GLY A 311 -10.14 2.40 -2.24
CA GLY A 311 -10.49 2.78 -3.61
C GLY A 311 -9.49 2.31 -4.68
N LYS A 312 -8.47 1.53 -4.28
CA LYS A 312 -7.46 0.99 -5.20
C LYS A 312 -7.76 -0.42 -5.72
N GLY A 313 -8.94 -0.95 -5.40
CA GLY A 313 -9.32 -2.30 -5.77
C GLY A 313 -8.45 -3.39 -5.11
N LEU A 314 -7.66 -3.04 -4.09
CA LEU A 314 -6.71 -3.93 -3.43
C LEU A 314 -7.39 -4.65 -2.27
N GLN A 315 -7.69 -5.93 -2.44
CA GLN A 315 -8.28 -6.71 -1.35
C GLN A 315 -7.30 -6.91 -0.20
N ILE A 316 -7.86 -6.95 1.01
CA ILE A 316 -7.19 -7.53 2.18
C ILE A 316 -7.33 -9.07 2.12
N GLU A 317 -6.23 -9.78 2.36
CA GLU A 317 -6.16 -11.26 2.39
C GLU A 317 -5.92 -11.82 3.81
N ALA A 318 -5.32 -11.02 4.70
CA ALA A 318 -5.14 -11.36 6.10
C ALA A 318 -5.14 -10.11 7.01
N ILE A 319 -5.44 -10.31 8.29
CA ILE A 319 -5.36 -9.28 9.33
C ILE A 319 -4.61 -9.81 10.54
N GLU A 320 -3.89 -8.92 11.23
CA GLU A 320 -3.38 -9.13 12.59
C GLU A 320 -3.90 -7.99 13.46
N ILE A 321 -4.47 -8.32 14.61
CA ILE A 321 -5.00 -7.38 15.60
C ILE A 321 -4.49 -7.77 16.99
N LYS A 322 -4.05 -6.81 17.78
CA LYS A 322 -3.67 -7.00 19.19
C LYS A 322 -3.94 -5.74 19.99
N LYS A 323 -3.93 -5.88 21.32
CA LYS A 323 -3.84 -4.73 22.25
C LYS A 323 -2.40 -4.25 22.33
N THR A 324 -2.19 -2.94 22.42
CA THR A 324 -0.85 -2.39 22.72
C THR A 324 -0.39 -2.79 24.12
N MET A 325 0.92 -2.93 24.32
CA MET A 325 1.51 -3.17 25.64
C MET A 325 1.12 -2.11 26.67
N PHE A 326 1.13 -0.83 26.26
CA PHE A 326 0.80 0.37 27.03
C PHE A 326 0.79 1.58 26.08
N THR A 327 0.30 2.75 26.51
CA THR A 327 0.38 3.98 25.70
C THR A 327 1.37 4.98 26.25
N VAL A 328 1.98 5.76 25.37
CA VAL A 328 2.90 6.85 25.72
C VAL A 328 2.46 8.13 25.00
N ASN A 329 2.39 9.23 25.74
CA ASN A 329 2.08 10.55 25.22
C ASN A 329 3.36 11.38 25.21
N PRO A 330 3.96 11.66 24.03
CA PRO A 330 5.18 12.45 23.96
C PRO A 330 4.89 13.95 23.95
N HIS A 331 5.70 14.73 24.65
CA HIS A 331 5.78 16.18 24.55
C HIS A 331 7.04 16.56 23.76
N VAL A 332 6.85 17.10 22.56
CA VAL A 332 7.94 17.43 21.63
C VAL A 332 8.10 18.94 21.52
N GLN A 333 9.35 19.38 21.45
CA GLN A 333 9.71 20.79 21.25
C GLN A 333 8.89 21.43 20.12
N ASN A 334 8.34 22.61 20.38
CA ASN A 334 7.52 23.40 19.46
C ASN A 334 6.25 22.72 18.94
N ARG A 335 5.91 21.53 19.45
CA ARG A 335 4.68 20.79 19.07
C ARG A 335 3.77 20.52 20.27
N GLY A 336 4.34 20.49 21.47
CA GLY A 336 3.60 20.16 22.69
C GLY A 336 3.30 18.67 22.80
N TRP A 337 2.25 18.32 23.55
CA TRP A 337 1.75 16.95 23.69
C TRP A 337 1.14 16.47 22.37
N LEU A 338 1.59 15.32 21.87
CA LEU A 338 1.14 14.76 20.59
C LEU A 338 -0.04 13.77 20.72
N GLY A 339 -0.55 13.58 21.94
CA GLY A 339 -1.57 12.57 22.23
C GLY A 339 -0.99 11.18 22.49
N ASP A 340 -1.83 10.29 23.01
CA ASP A 340 -1.44 8.93 23.35
C ASP A 340 -1.14 8.10 22.10
N ARG A 341 -0.02 7.38 22.13
CA ARG A 341 0.43 6.48 21.06
C ARG A 341 0.72 5.10 21.63
N ALA A 342 0.44 4.06 20.85
CA ALA A 342 0.82 2.69 21.20
C ALA A 342 2.35 2.60 21.33
N ALA A 343 2.84 1.97 22.40
CA ALA A 343 4.26 1.90 22.73
C ALA A 343 5.11 1.24 21.63
N GLU A 344 4.52 0.36 20.82
CA GLU A 344 5.17 -0.33 19.73
C GLU A 344 5.42 0.56 18.50
N THR A 345 4.91 1.81 18.51
CA THR A 345 5.14 2.80 17.45
C THR A 345 6.29 3.75 17.81
N VAL A 346 6.67 4.63 16.88
CA VAL A 346 7.64 5.70 17.17
C VAL A 346 7.00 6.75 18.09
N ILE A 347 7.54 6.89 19.29
CA ILE A 347 7.10 7.86 20.30
C ILE A 347 8.01 9.09 20.23
N GLY A 348 7.59 10.11 19.48
CA GLY A 348 8.37 11.33 19.24
C GLY A 348 8.42 11.70 17.77
N ILE A 349 9.38 12.50 17.36
CA ILE A 349 9.56 12.91 15.95
C ILE A 349 11.05 12.81 15.60
N THR A 350 11.40 11.89 14.72
CA THR A 350 12.77 11.75 14.21
C THR A 350 13.00 12.60 12.96
N GLY A 351 14.25 12.96 12.66
CA GLY A 351 14.64 13.58 11.39
C GLY A 351 14.21 15.04 11.19
N HIS A 352 13.54 15.65 12.17
CA HIS A 352 13.08 17.04 12.11
C HIS A 352 13.86 17.98 13.04
N ASN A 353 14.96 17.49 13.62
CA ASN A 353 15.79 18.21 14.58
C ASN A 353 14.99 18.70 15.83
N LEU A 354 13.95 17.95 16.23
CA LEU A 354 13.10 18.25 17.39
C LEU A 354 13.41 17.30 18.55
N ARG A 355 13.52 17.84 19.77
CA ARG A 355 13.80 17.05 20.97
C ARG A 355 12.52 16.56 21.64
N LEU A 356 12.61 15.39 22.26
CA LEU A 356 11.65 14.95 23.26
C LEU A 356 11.97 15.69 24.58
N GLU A 357 10.99 16.43 25.09
CA GLU A 357 11.15 17.25 26.31
C GLU A 357 10.52 16.57 27.52
N ALA A 358 9.37 15.92 27.31
CA ALA A 358 8.69 15.14 28.31
C ALA A 358 7.90 13.99 27.67
N PHE A 359 7.44 13.05 28.49
CA PHE A 359 6.43 12.08 28.11
C PHE A 359 5.63 11.61 29.34
N LYS A 360 4.45 11.07 29.08
CA LYS A 360 3.63 10.34 30.07
C LYS A 360 3.45 8.91 29.60
N VAL A 361 3.51 7.95 30.51
CA VAL A 361 3.23 6.54 30.23
C VAL A 361 1.93 6.18 30.92
N ASN A 362 0.95 5.68 30.17
CA ASN A 362 -0.20 5.00 30.74
C ASN A 362 0.10 3.50 30.76
N PRO A 363 0.53 2.93 31.90
CA PRO A 363 1.08 1.58 31.95
C PRO A 363 0.02 0.48 31.85
N GLY A 364 -1.28 0.82 31.90
CA GLY A 364 -2.34 -0.17 31.98
C GLY A 364 -2.20 -1.03 33.24
N ASP A 365 -2.10 -2.34 33.04
CA ASP A 365 -1.89 -3.35 34.08
C ASP A 365 -0.40 -3.60 34.40
N LYS A 366 0.53 -2.96 33.68
CA LYS A 366 1.97 -3.15 33.89
C LYS A 366 2.51 -2.27 35.01
N ARG A 367 3.62 -2.71 35.62
CA ARG A 367 4.43 -1.91 36.54
C ARG A 367 5.66 -1.40 35.81
N ILE A 368 5.72 -0.09 35.54
CA ILE A 368 6.79 0.52 34.74
C ILE A 368 7.54 1.54 35.60
N GLY A 369 8.86 1.36 35.74
CA GLY A 369 9.76 2.31 36.38
C GLY A 369 10.53 3.16 35.37
N VAL A 370 10.77 4.44 35.66
CA VAL A 370 11.48 5.34 34.75
C VAL A 370 12.46 6.25 35.49
N LYS A 371 13.69 6.35 34.98
CA LYS A 371 14.64 7.41 35.32
C LYS A 371 15.02 8.17 34.06
N ALA A 372 15.21 9.48 34.18
CA ALA A 372 15.63 10.31 33.06
C ALA A 372 16.77 11.24 33.46
N HIS A 373 17.77 11.36 32.60
CA HIS A 373 18.77 12.42 32.66
C HIS A 373 18.26 13.63 31.88
N ILE A 374 18.13 14.76 32.56
CA ILE A 374 17.58 16.01 32.00
C ILE A 374 18.70 17.04 31.93
N GLU A 375 18.77 17.78 30.81
CA GLU A 375 19.73 18.85 30.62
C GLU A 375 19.78 19.82 31.81
N GLY A 376 20.99 20.00 32.36
CA GLY A 376 21.26 20.90 33.49
C GLY A 376 20.58 20.51 34.81
N SER A 377 19.90 19.36 34.87
CA SER A 377 19.22 18.85 36.07
C SER A 377 19.73 17.48 36.51
N GLY A 378 20.44 16.76 35.65
CA GLY A 378 21.00 15.45 35.99
C GLY A 378 19.96 14.34 35.99
N TRP A 379 20.29 13.23 36.65
CA TRP A 379 19.39 12.09 36.82
C TRP A 379 18.26 12.40 37.80
N LYS A 380 17.03 12.09 37.36
CA LYS A 380 15.84 12.07 38.21
C LYS A 380 15.18 10.70 38.13
N ASP A 381 14.92 10.12 39.29
CA ASP A 381 14.15 8.88 39.45
C ASP A 381 12.67 9.21 39.65
N TYR A 382 11.81 8.65 38.80
CA TYR A 382 10.35 8.84 38.87
C TYR A 382 9.66 7.65 39.54
N GLY A 383 10.41 6.63 39.97
CA GLY A 383 9.86 5.41 40.54
C GLY A 383 8.91 4.72 39.57
N VAL A 384 7.87 4.07 40.11
CA VAL A 384 6.81 3.45 39.31
C VAL A 384 5.84 4.53 38.85
N VAL A 385 5.70 4.67 37.53
CA VAL A 385 4.94 5.76 36.92
C VAL A 385 3.47 5.41 36.75
N THR A 386 2.62 6.44 36.79
CA THR A 386 1.19 6.37 36.44
C THR A 386 0.92 7.19 35.18
N LYS A 387 -0.29 7.09 34.62
CA LYS A 387 -0.73 7.90 33.47
C LYS A 387 -0.57 9.41 33.67
N ASP A 388 -0.53 9.86 34.92
CA ASP A 388 -0.42 11.28 35.28
C ASP A 388 1.02 11.73 35.54
N THR A 389 1.97 10.79 35.63
CA THR A 389 3.38 11.09 35.88
C THR A 389 4.03 11.70 34.64
N VAL A 390 4.50 12.95 34.77
CA VAL A 390 5.27 13.63 33.71
C VAL A 390 6.75 13.34 33.89
N ILE A 391 7.34 12.58 32.97
CA ILE A 391 8.78 12.34 32.88
C ILE A 391 9.40 13.42 31.99
N GLY A 392 10.49 14.06 32.42
CA GLY A 392 11.10 15.20 31.72
C GLY A 392 10.57 16.57 32.19
N THR A 393 10.54 17.55 31.29
CA THR A 393 10.09 18.93 31.56
C THR A 393 9.16 19.46 30.49
N VAL A 394 8.17 20.25 30.89
CA VAL A 394 7.22 20.93 29.98
C VAL A 394 7.49 22.42 30.03
N GLY A 395 7.68 23.07 28.87
CA GLY A 395 7.81 24.52 28.76
C GLY A 395 9.12 25.12 29.30
N GLN A 396 10.09 24.30 29.72
CA GLN A 396 11.38 24.76 30.26
C GLN A 396 12.52 24.74 29.23
N ASN A 397 12.23 24.35 27.98
CA ASN A 397 13.21 24.17 26.90
C ASN A 397 14.36 23.19 27.18
N LYS A 398 14.22 22.31 28.18
CA LYS A 398 15.22 21.29 28.51
C LYS A 398 14.95 19.98 27.77
N ARG A 399 16.00 19.36 27.24
CA ARG A 399 15.93 18.03 26.61
C ARG A 399 16.05 16.89 27.62
N ILE A 400 15.43 15.77 27.28
CA ILE A 400 15.82 14.46 27.82
C ILE A 400 17.07 13.99 27.06
N GLU A 401 18.12 13.63 27.79
CA GLU A 401 19.40 13.21 27.22
C GLU A 401 19.62 11.70 27.34
N CYS A 402 19.15 11.08 28.42
CA CYS A 402 19.30 9.65 28.69
C CYS A 402 18.09 9.08 29.44
N LEU A 403 17.75 7.81 29.21
CA LEU A 403 16.61 7.11 29.80
C LEU A 403 17.00 5.74 30.35
N CYS A 404 16.45 5.40 31.51
CA CYS A 404 16.49 4.08 32.11
C CYS A 404 15.07 3.62 32.39
N PHE A 405 14.64 2.51 31.80
CA PHE A 405 13.34 1.89 32.09
C PHE A 405 13.50 0.62 32.92
N ASN A 406 12.51 0.34 33.76
CA ASN A 406 12.32 -0.94 34.44
C ASN A 406 10.94 -1.50 34.08
N GLY A 407 10.88 -2.72 33.53
CA GLY A 407 9.64 -3.38 33.15
C GLY A 407 9.87 -4.62 32.29
N ASP A 408 8.79 -5.31 31.95
CA ASP A 408 8.84 -6.51 31.09
C ASP A 408 8.65 -6.13 29.60
N PHE A 409 9.68 -5.47 29.05
CA PHE A 409 9.77 -5.07 27.64
C PHE A 409 11.22 -4.69 27.26
N GLN A 410 11.48 -4.53 25.97
CA GLN A 410 12.68 -3.86 25.46
C GLN A 410 12.35 -2.46 24.95
N TYR A 411 13.33 -1.57 25.00
CA TYR A 411 13.21 -0.23 24.44
C TYR A 411 14.48 0.18 23.70
N ARG A 412 14.32 1.18 22.84
CA ARG A 412 15.42 1.90 22.21
C ARG A 412 15.07 3.37 22.06
N VAL A 413 16.09 4.22 21.95
CA VAL A 413 15.94 5.66 21.75
C VAL A 413 16.64 6.10 20.46
N HIS A 414 16.06 7.11 19.80
CA HIS A 414 16.70 7.80 18.69
C HIS A 414 17.46 9.00 19.22
N VAL A 415 18.78 8.96 19.11
CA VAL A 415 19.68 10.03 19.57
C VAL A 415 20.03 10.92 18.39
N GLN A 416 19.99 12.23 18.61
CA GLN A 416 20.41 13.23 17.64
C GLN A 416 21.75 12.84 16.98
N ASN A 417 21.79 12.92 15.65
CA ASN A 417 22.97 12.64 14.81
C ASN A 417 23.58 11.23 14.96
N SER A 418 23.00 10.35 15.79
CA SER A 418 23.51 9.00 16.04
C SER A 418 22.51 7.91 15.60
N GLY A 419 21.24 8.27 15.42
CA GLY A 419 20.21 7.34 14.99
C GLY A 419 19.62 6.51 16.14
N TRP A 420 19.06 5.36 15.79
CA TRP A 420 18.49 4.43 16.77
C TRP A 420 19.58 3.65 17.49
N THR A 421 19.49 3.60 18.81
CA THR A 421 20.24 2.65 19.65
C THR A 421 19.76 1.21 19.43
N ASP A 422 20.60 0.25 19.83
CA ASP A 422 20.20 -1.16 19.90
C ASP A 422 19.08 -1.38 20.92
N TRP A 423 18.25 -2.38 20.63
CA TRP A 423 17.19 -2.80 21.55
C TRP A 423 17.79 -3.31 22.87
N THR A 424 17.38 -2.68 23.96
CA THR A 424 17.89 -2.98 25.31
C THR A 424 16.75 -3.32 26.25
N LYS A 425 16.97 -4.26 27.17
CA LYS A 425 15.98 -4.66 28.17
C LYS A 425 15.74 -3.53 29.16
N ALA A 426 14.48 -3.33 29.55
CA ALA A 426 14.11 -2.45 30.65
C ALA A 426 14.39 -3.12 32.01
N ASP A 427 15.65 -3.24 32.40
CA ASP A 427 16.11 -3.93 33.62
C ASP A 427 16.26 -3.00 34.85
N GLY A 428 16.00 -1.69 34.69
CA GLY A 428 16.18 -0.68 35.73
C GLY A 428 17.62 -0.26 36.01
N VAL A 429 18.58 -0.75 35.21
CA VAL A 429 20.03 -0.47 35.32
C VAL A 429 20.59 0.09 34.01
N SER A 430 20.26 -0.53 32.89
CA SER A 430 20.69 -0.13 31.56
C SER A 430 20.15 1.24 31.19
N THR A 431 20.98 2.08 30.57
CA THR A 431 20.63 3.45 30.18
C THR A 431 20.87 3.67 28.69
N LEU A 432 19.95 4.36 28.02
CA LEU A 432 20.04 4.67 26.59
C LEU A 432 19.93 6.17 26.35
N GLY A 433 20.82 6.70 25.52
CA GLY A 433 20.99 8.13 25.25
C GLY A 433 22.43 8.55 25.50
N THR A 434 22.64 9.81 25.87
CA THR A 434 23.97 10.32 26.22
C THR A 434 23.92 11.11 27.52
N VAL A 435 25.01 11.10 28.27
CA VAL A 435 25.21 11.95 29.45
C VAL A 435 26.46 12.80 29.17
N GLY A 436 26.34 14.12 29.29
CA GLY A 436 27.46 15.06 29.13
C GLY A 436 27.90 15.34 27.68
N GLN A 437 27.26 14.75 26.67
CA GLN A 437 27.58 14.97 25.25
C GLN A 437 26.68 16.02 24.57
N ALA A 438 25.73 16.60 25.32
CA ALA A 438 24.74 17.56 24.82
C ALA A 438 23.86 17.07 23.65
N LEU A 439 23.79 15.74 23.42
CA LEU A 439 22.89 15.15 22.43
C LEU A 439 21.53 14.85 23.08
N ARG A 440 20.45 15.11 22.33
CA ARG A 440 19.08 14.86 22.79
C ARG A 440 18.51 13.55 22.28
N ILE A 441 17.55 13.02 23.02
CA ILE A 441 16.63 12.01 22.52
C ILE A 441 15.53 12.70 21.71
N GLU A 442 15.24 12.17 20.52
CA GLU A 442 14.20 12.67 19.61
C GLU A 442 12.94 11.78 19.61
N ALA A 443 13.12 10.47 19.83
CA ALA A 443 12.03 9.50 19.91
C ALA A 443 12.42 8.25 20.71
N ILE A 444 11.40 7.49 21.12
CA ILE A 444 11.50 6.21 21.83
C ILE A 444 10.70 5.15 21.07
N GLN A 445 11.10 3.89 21.13
CA GLN A 445 10.31 2.74 20.70
C GLN A 445 10.38 1.62 21.74
N PHE A 446 9.32 0.84 21.84
CA PHE A 446 9.18 -0.29 22.76
C PHE A 446 8.79 -1.56 22.01
N ARG A 447 9.15 -2.74 22.52
CA ARG A 447 8.69 -4.04 21.98
C ARG A 447 8.65 -5.15 23.02
#